data_AF-A0A6N8GCW7-F1
#
_entry.id   AF-A0A6N8GCW7-F1
#
_cell.length_a   1.000
_cell.length_b   1.000
_cell.length_c   1.000
_cell.angle_alpha   90.00
_cell.angle_beta   90.00
_cell.angle_gamma   90.00
#
_symmetry.space_group_name_H-M   'P 1'
#
loop_
_entity.id
_entity.type
_entity.pdbx_description
1 polymer ?
#
loop_
_entity_poly.entity_id
_entity_poly.type
_entity_poly.pdbx_seq_one_letter_code
_entity_poly.pdbx_strand_id
1 'polypeptide(L)'
;MRHNEILDVDPLQVAQLREGGPGGLLLWREAADRVEAVAPGHVPGDEAMVIAGVEDLDGIAAQAEEDGEEYTDTYAAAALGSIGGDILAEWPQVKALTPCVLDLRTDMARRSWHLAARPEHDRSLSTYTITDTYRSSERTDLAIRVTTAFMHTSSTLVRILTVRGRREVYRFRIDPGTQRPGMAAYPVAGAIDAAVEVLPRI
;
A
#
# COMPACT_ATOMS: atom_id res chain seq x y z
N MET A 1 -21.92 -16.96 -0.72
CA MET A 1 -21.47 -15.72 -1.38
C MET A 1 -22.49 -14.64 -1.10
N ARG A 2 -22.19 -13.71 -0.19
CA ARG A 2 -22.98 -12.47 -0.10
C ARG A 2 -22.66 -11.64 -1.35
N HIS A 3 -23.69 -11.02 -1.94
CA HIS A 3 -23.56 -10.15 -3.10
C HIS A 3 -22.63 -8.97 -2.78
N ASN A 4 -21.88 -8.48 -3.78
CA ASN A 4 -20.96 -7.33 -3.73
C ASN A 4 -21.42 -6.27 -2.73
N GLU A 5 -20.85 -6.30 -1.54
CA GLU A 5 -21.05 -5.28 -0.53
C GLU A 5 -20.21 -4.08 -0.97
N ILE A 6 -20.87 -3.08 -1.58
CA ILE A 6 -20.20 -1.85 -1.99
C ILE A 6 -19.93 -1.06 -0.71
N LEU A 7 -18.67 -0.70 -0.48
CA LEU A 7 -18.32 0.17 0.63
C LEU A 7 -18.77 1.60 0.30
N ASP A 8 -19.38 2.26 1.28
CA ASP A 8 -19.84 3.64 1.14
C ASP A 8 -18.65 4.61 1.20
N VAL A 9 -18.21 5.04 0.02
CA VAL A 9 -17.17 6.07 -0.16
C VAL A 9 -17.86 7.38 -0.55
N ASP A 10 -17.60 8.43 0.21
CA ASP A 10 -18.15 9.77 -0.02
C ASP A 10 -17.20 10.61 -0.91
N PRO A 11 -17.71 11.42 -1.86
CA PRO A 11 -16.90 12.35 -2.65
C PRO A 11 -15.97 13.25 -1.81
N LEU A 12 -16.39 13.65 -0.60
CA LEU A 12 -15.56 14.40 0.34
C LEU A 12 -14.31 13.62 0.76
N GLN A 13 -14.40 12.30 0.92
CA GLN A 13 -13.24 11.46 1.24
C GLN A 13 -12.27 11.37 0.06
N VAL A 14 -12.78 11.41 -1.18
CA VAL A 14 -11.94 11.49 -2.38
C VAL A 14 -11.20 12.84 -2.44
N ALA A 15 -11.91 13.93 -2.16
CA ALA A 15 -11.29 15.25 -2.06
C ALA A 15 -10.21 15.29 -0.97
N GLN A 16 -10.49 14.75 0.21
CA GLN A 16 -9.52 14.63 1.32
C GLN A 16 -8.31 13.77 0.95
N LEU A 17 -8.52 12.64 0.26
CA LEU A 17 -7.44 11.79 -0.23
C LEU A 17 -6.51 12.56 -1.18
N ARG A 18 -7.09 13.35 -2.08
CA ARG A 18 -6.34 14.21 -3.02
C ARG A 18 -5.56 15.30 -2.31
N GLU A 19 -6.19 15.98 -1.34
CA GLU A 19 -5.55 17.01 -0.50
C GLU A 19 -4.39 16.44 0.33
N GLY A 20 -4.48 15.18 0.75
CA GLY A 20 -3.43 14.49 1.50
C GLY A 20 -2.12 14.32 0.72
N GLY A 21 -2.17 14.29 -0.61
CA GLY A 21 -0.99 14.16 -1.46
C GLY A 21 -0.32 12.77 -1.37
N PRO A 22 0.90 12.61 -1.93
CA PRO A 22 1.58 11.31 -2.04
C PRO A 22 1.71 10.55 -0.71
N GLY A 23 1.29 9.28 -0.69
CA GLY A 23 1.22 8.47 0.53
C GLY A 23 -0.04 8.70 1.39
N GLY A 24 -0.98 9.54 0.94
CA GLY A 24 -2.34 9.58 1.47
C GLY A 24 -3.09 8.29 1.13
N LEU A 25 -3.91 7.81 2.06
CA LEU A 25 -4.63 6.53 1.93
C LEU A 25 -6.12 6.69 2.20
N LEU A 26 -6.93 5.89 1.51
CA LEU A 26 -8.32 5.66 1.83
C LEU A 26 -8.45 4.31 2.56
N LEU A 27 -8.99 4.34 3.77
CA LEU A 27 -9.09 3.18 4.65
C LEU A 27 -10.55 2.86 4.96
N TRP A 28 -10.88 1.57 5.07
CA TRP A 28 -12.09 1.11 5.77
C TRP A 28 -11.72 0.63 7.18
N ARG A 29 -12.40 1.16 8.19
CA ARG A 29 -12.24 0.81 9.60
C ARG A 29 -13.26 -0.24 9.99
N GLU A 30 -12.82 -1.46 10.20
CA GLU A 30 -13.70 -2.60 10.49
C GLU A 30 -14.54 -2.37 11.75
N ALA A 31 -13.94 -1.85 12.84
CA ALA A 31 -14.63 -1.64 14.10
C ALA A 31 -15.72 -0.56 14.04
N ALA A 32 -15.55 0.43 13.16
CA ALA A 32 -16.49 1.54 13.00
C ALA A 32 -17.36 1.42 11.74
N ASP A 33 -17.12 0.39 10.93
CA ASP A 33 -17.71 0.16 9.63
C ASP A 33 -17.83 1.42 8.77
N ARG A 34 -16.71 2.12 8.59
CA ARG A 34 -16.68 3.39 7.86
C ARG A 34 -15.42 3.56 7.04
N VAL A 35 -15.53 4.32 5.96
CA VAL A 35 -14.40 4.76 5.16
C VAL A 35 -13.86 6.09 5.69
N GLU A 36 -12.54 6.27 5.67
CA GLU A 36 -11.88 7.53 5.99
C GLU A 36 -10.62 7.74 5.14
N ALA A 37 -10.37 8.98 4.74
CA ALA A 37 -9.09 9.38 4.15
C ALA A 37 -8.12 9.75 5.27
N VAL A 38 -6.87 9.30 5.15
CA VAL A 38 -5.80 9.61 6.11
C VAL A 38 -4.60 10.22 5.40
N ALA A 39 -3.95 11.14 6.09
CA ALA A 39 -2.75 11.82 5.61
C ALA A 39 -1.53 10.86 5.53
N PRO A 40 -0.49 11.25 4.75
CA PRO A 40 0.77 10.52 4.73
C PRO A 40 1.36 10.34 6.14
N GLY A 41 1.96 9.18 6.39
CA GLY A 41 2.53 8.83 7.70
C GLY A 41 1.58 8.10 8.63
N HIS A 42 0.28 8.02 8.30
CA HIS A 42 -0.60 7.09 8.99
C HIS A 42 -0.14 5.64 8.73
N VAL A 43 -0.09 4.82 9.78
CA VAL A 43 0.28 3.40 9.69
C VAL A 43 -0.97 2.56 9.97
N PRO A 44 -1.62 1.99 8.94
CA PRO A 44 -2.79 1.15 9.13
C PRO A 44 -2.45 -0.12 9.93
N GLY A 45 -3.17 -0.34 11.03
CA GLY A 45 -3.13 -1.56 11.84
C GLY A 45 -3.97 -2.70 11.24
N ASP A 46 -4.23 -3.73 12.04
CA ASP A 46 -4.99 -4.93 11.65
C ASP A 46 -6.52 -4.72 11.63
N GLU A 47 -7.02 -3.59 12.13
CA GLU A 47 -8.44 -3.20 12.06
C GLU A 47 -8.73 -2.22 10.90
N ALA A 48 -7.76 -1.97 10.03
CA ALA A 48 -7.87 -1.01 8.94
C ALA A 48 -7.48 -1.63 7.60
N MET A 49 -8.46 -1.77 6.72
CA MET A 49 -8.25 -2.19 5.34
C MET A 49 -7.87 -0.99 4.48
N VAL A 50 -6.78 -1.07 3.73
CA VAL A 50 -6.43 -0.07 2.73
C VAL A 50 -7.24 -0.35 1.46
N ILE A 51 -8.09 0.59 1.06
CA ILE A 51 -8.86 0.52 -0.19
C ILE A 51 -7.96 0.97 -1.36
N ALA A 52 -7.36 2.16 -1.21
CA ALA A 52 -6.58 2.82 -2.25
C ALA A 52 -5.58 3.83 -1.65
N GLY A 53 -4.53 4.15 -2.40
CA GLY A 53 -3.73 5.35 -2.21
C GLY A 53 -4.15 6.48 -3.15
N VAL A 54 -3.63 7.69 -2.93
CA VAL A 54 -3.88 8.83 -3.84
C VAL A 54 -3.44 8.52 -5.27
N GLU A 55 -2.39 7.71 -5.43
CA GLU A 55 -1.84 7.32 -6.72
C GLU A 55 -2.78 6.43 -7.54
N ASP A 56 -3.77 5.79 -6.91
CA ASP A 56 -4.78 4.99 -7.61
C ASP A 56 -5.83 5.88 -8.31
N LEU A 57 -5.95 7.16 -7.92
CA LEU A 57 -6.88 8.11 -8.56
C LEU A 57 -6.52 8.38 -10.02
N ASP A 58 -5.24 8.37 -10.38
CA ASP A 58 -4.79 8.53 -11.76
C ASP A 58 -5.28 7.36 -12.64
N GLY A 59 -5.29 6.15 -12.09
CA GLY A 59 -5.82 4.96 -12.77
C GLY A 59 -7.34 5.03 -12.97
N ILE A 60 -8.06 5.54 -11.97
CA ILE A 60 -9.52 5.75 -12.06
C ILE A 60 -9.85 6.85 -13.07
N ALA A 61 -9.06 7.92 -13.12
CA ALA A 61 -9.23 9.00 -14.10
C ALA A 61 -9.01 8.50 -15.54
N ALA A 62 -7.97 7.68 -15.76
CA ALA A 62 -7.74 7.04 -17.05
C ALA A 62 -8.89 6.10 -17.44
N GLN A 63 -9.42 5.33 -16.49
CA GLN A 63 -10.58 4.46 -16.75
C GLN A 63 -11.83 5.27 -17.14
N ALA A 64 -12.09 6.40 -16.46
CA ALA A 64 -13.21 7.27 -16.81
C ALA A 64 -13.11 7.77 -18.26
N GLU A 65 -11.91 8.19 -18.69
CA GLU A 65 -11.65 8.62 -20.06
C GLU A 65 -11.88 7.47 -21.07
N GLU A 66 -11.41 6.26 -20.77
CA GLU A 66 -11.63 5.07 -21.61
C GLU A 66 -13.12 4.69 -21.71
N ASP A 67 -13.88 4.86 -20.64
CA ASP A 67 -15.32 4.59 -20.58
C ASP A 67 -16.15 5.71 -21.25
N GLY A 68 -15.54 6.85 -21.57
CA GLY A 68 -16.23 8.04 -22.09
C GLY A 68 -17.05 8.78 -21.03
N GLU A 69 -16.73 8.57 -19.76
CA GLU A 69 -17.38 9.18 -18.60
C GLU A 69 -16.60 10.41 -18.10
N GLU A 70 -17.30 11.37 -17.48
CA GLU A 70 -16.64 12.53 -16.88
C GLU A 70 -15.99 12.14 -15.54
N TYR A 71 -14.68 12.36 -15.41
CA TYR A 71 -13.99 12.16 -14.14
C TYR A 71 -14.42 13.22 -13.11
N THR A 72 -15.20 12.79 -12.13
CA THR A 72 -15.66 13.59 -10.99
C THR A 72 -15.35 12.88 -9.67
N ASP A 73 -15.39 13.61 -8.54
CA ASP A 73 -15.24 12.98 -7.21
C ASP A 73 -16.36 11.96 -6.93
N THR A 74 -17.55 12.17 -7.49
CA THR A 74 -18.66 11.19 -7.43
C THR A 74 -18.35 9.92 -8.21
N TYR A 75 -17.80 10.04 -9.42
CA TYR A 75 -17.35 8.87 -10.20
C TYR A 75 -16.25 8.12 -9.46
N ALA A 76 -15.23 8.83 -8.97
CA ALA A 76 -14.12 8.24 -8.24
C ALA A 76 -14.58 7.55 -6.95
N ALA A 77 -15.50 8.16 -6.20
CA ALA A 77 -16.07 7.56 -4.99
C ALA A 77 -16.81 6.24 -5.31
N ALA A 78 -17.64 6.22 -6.36
CA ALA A 78 -18.32 5.00 -6.79
C ALA A 78 -17.33 3.90 -7.21
N ALA A 79 -16.29 4.25 -7.98
CA ALA A 79 -15.25 3.31 -8.39
C ALA A 79 -14.49 2.75 -7.18
N LEU A 80 -14.10 3.60 -6.23
CA LEU A 80 -13.42 3.21 -5.00
C LEU A 80 -14.30 2.36 -4.08
N GLY A 81 -15.61 2.64 -4.00
CA GLY A 81 -16.57 1.81 -3.27
C GLY A 81 -16.71 0.41 -3.86
N SER A 82 -16.72 0.30 -5.19
CA SER A 82 -16.70 -1.00 -5.88
C SER A 82 -15.40 -1.76 -5.62
N ILE A 83 -14.24 -1.09 -5.77
CA ILE A 83 -12.92 -1.66 -5.45
C ILE A 83 -12.87 -2.14 -4.00
N GLY A 84 -13.37 -1.32 -3.07
CA GLY A 84 -13.43 -1.65 -1.64
C GLY A 84 -14.27 -2.90 -1.39
N GLY A 85 -15.42 -3.03 -2.07
CA GLY A 85 -16.27 -4.21 -1.98
C GLY A 85 -15.60 -5.49 -2.49
N ASP A 86 -14.84 -5.40 -3.58
CA ASP A 86 -14.06 -6.53 -4.10
C ASP A 86 -12.96 -6.96 -3.10
N ILE A 87 -12.25 -6.00 -2.51
CA ILE A 87 -11.19 -6.26 -1.52
C ILE A 87 -11.76 -6.84 -0.22
N LEU A 88 -12.99 -6.49 0.16
CA LEU A 88 -13.61 -6.95 1.40
C LEU A 88 -13.67 -8.49 1.48
N ALA A 89 -13.80 -9.17 0.33
CA ALA A 89 -13.77 -10.63 0.25
C ALA A 89 -12.39 -11.24 0.59
N GLU A 90 -11.32 -10.49 0.34
CA GLU A 90 -9.92 -10.85 0.59
C GLU A 90 -9.38 -10.29 1.92
N TRP A 91 -10.14 -9.41 2.57
CA TRP A 91 -9.72 -8.73 3.79
C TRP A 91 -9.30 -9.67 4.92
N PRO A 92 -10.02 -10.76 5.25
CA PRO A 92 -9.61 -11.66 6.34
C PRO A 92 -8.18 -12.21 6.16
N GLN A 93 -7.77 -12.46 4.92
CA GLN A 93 -6.44 -12.96 4.58
C GLN A 93 -5.39 -11.86 4.76
N VAL A 94 -5.65 -10.65 4.24
CA VAL A 94 -4.75 -9.50 4.39
C VAL A 94 -4.61 -9.12 5.87
N LYS A 95 -5.71 -9.11 6.62
CA LYS A 95 -5.74 -8.89 8.07
C LYS A 95 -4.85 -9.88 8.82
N ALA A 96 -4.93 -11.18 8.49
CA ALA A 96 -4.09 -12.20 9.11
C ALA A 96 -2.58 -12.03 8.81
N LEU A 97 -2.23 -11.40 7.68
CA LEU A 97 -0.84 -11.12 7.31
C LEU A 97 -0.31 -9.79 7.85
N THR A 98 -1.20 -8.84 8.19
CA THR A 98 -0.85 -7.48 8.62
C THR A 98 0.11 -7.44 9.83
N PRO A 99 -0.03 -8.30 10.85
CA PRO A 99 0.95 -8.36 11.94
C PRO A 99 2.39 -8.64 11.50
N CYS A 100 2.61 -9.31 10.35
CA CYS A 100 3.96 -9.59 9.82
C CYS A 100 4.65 -8.37 9.21
N VAL A 101 3.92 -7.28 8.96
CA VAL A 101 4.47 -6.06 8.32
C VAL A 101 4.29 -4.80 9.14
N LEU A 102 3.60 -4.86 10.29
CA LEU A 102 3.30 -3.67 11.08
C LEU A 102 4.56 -2.95 11.58
N ASP A 103 5.54 -3.70 12.09
CA ASP A 103 6.83 -3.14 12.53
C ASP A 103 7.59 -2.51 11.35
N LEU A 104 7.56 -3.16 10.18
CA LEU A 104 8.20 -2.63 8.97
C LEU A 104 7.52 -1.35 8.50
N ARG A 105 6.18 -1.30 8.44
CA ARG A 105 5.42 -0.10 8.08
C ARG A 105 5.74 1.05 9.04
N THR A 106 5.85 0.76 10.33
CA THR A 106 6.20 1.74 11.36
C THR A 106 7.61 2.31 11.14
N ASP A 107 8.60 1.45 10.92
CA ASP A 107 9.98 1.87 10.69
C ASP A 107 10.17 2.59 9.35
N MET A 108 9.45 2.18 8.30
CA MET A 108 9.41 2.89 7.02
C MET A 108 8.80 4.28 7.19
N ALA A 109 7.68 4.41 7.91
CA ALA A 109 7.03 5.71 8.14
C ALA A 109 7.93 6.67 8.94
N ARG A 110 8.71 6.16 9.90
CA ARG A 110 9.73 6.94 10.64
C ARG A 110 10.85 7.48 9.74
N ARG A 111 11.06 6.84 8.58
CA ARG A 111 12.06 7.21 7.57
C ARG A 111 11.44 7.96 6.38
N SER A 112 10.24 8.52 6.57
CA SER A 112 9.51 9.27 5.52
C SER A 112 9.13 8.43 4.29
N TRP A 113 8.99 7.10 4.46
CA TRP A 113 8.42 6.19 3.47
C TRP A 113 7.06 5.70 3.94
N HIS A 114 6.02 6.14 3.25
CA HIS A 114 4.63 5.88 3.64
C HIS A 114 4.02 4.84 2.72
N LEU A 115 3.19 3.95 3.28
CA LEU A 115 2.39 3.04 2.48
C LEU A 115 1.52 3.87 1.52
N ALA A 116 1.48 3.49 0.25
CA ALA A 116 0.92 4.32 -0.83
C ALA A 116 -0.05 3.57 -1.74
N ALA A 117 -0.33 2.30 -1.45
CA ALA A 117 -1.29 1.51 -2.19
C ALA A 117 -1.84 0.42 -1.27
N ARG A 118 -2.95 -0.20 -1.69
CA ARG A 118 -3.44 -1.41 -1.04
C ARG A 118 -2.35 -2.50 -1.00
N PRO A 119 -2.17 -3.20 0.13
CA PRO A 119 -1.27 -4.34 0.17
C PRO A 119 -1.75 -5.43 -0.79
N GLU A 120 -0.84 -5.89 -1.66
CA GLU A 120 -1.09 -7.07 -2.47
C GLU A 120 -0.76 -8.31 -1.64
N HIS A 121 -1.46 -9.41 -1.87
CA HIS A 121 -1.10 -10.69 -1.26
C HIS A 121 -1.12 -11.78 -2.32
N ASP A 122 -0.22 -12.74 -2.18
CA ASP A 122 -0.15 -13.90 -3.07
C ASP A 122 -0.20 -15.18 -2.22
N ARG A 123 -1.01 -16.11 -2.70
CA ARG A 123 -1.13 -17.47 -2.19
C ARG A 123 -0.58 -18.43 -3.23
N SER A 124 0.74 -18.41 -3.39
CA SER A 124 1.43 -19.50 -4.08
C SER A 124 1.40 -20.76 -3.19
N LEU A 125 1.40 -21.95 -3.80
CA LEU A 125 1.21 -23.26 -3.14
C LEU A 125 2.14 -23.55 -1.94
N SER A 126 3.18 -22.76 -1.71
CA SER A 126 4.18 -23.00 -0.67
C SER A 126 4.53 -21.78 0.19
N THR A 127 4.02 -20.57 -0.11
CA THR A 127 4.35 -19.38 0.66
C THR A 127 3.25 -18.33 0.55
N TYR A 128 2.75 -17.88 1.70
CA TYR A 128 1.88 -16.71 1.79
C TYR A 128 2.76 -15.46 1.87
N THR A 129 2.52 -14.50 0.99
CA THR A 129 3.27 -13.24 0.98
C THR A 129 2.33 -12.06 1.00
N ILE A 130 2.81 -10.95 1.56
CA ILE A 130 2.20 -9.64 1.49
C ILE A 130 3.21 -8.68 0.85
N THR A 131 2.76 -7.85 -0.07
CA THR A 131 3.57 -6.85 -0.76
C THR A 131 3.01 -5.47 -0.47
N ASP A 132 3.80 -4.68 0.24
CA ASP A 132 3.50 -3.27 0.48
C ASP A 132 4.25 -2.41 -0.54
N THR A 133 3.62 -1.31 -0.97
CA THR A 133 4.24 -0.29 -1.83
C THR A 133 4.37 1.01 -1.04
N TYR A 134 5.58 1.55 -1.00
CA TYR A 134 5.93 2.75 -0.25
C TYR A 134 6.34 3.92 -1.16
N ARG A 135 6.02 5.13 -0.72
CA ARG A 135 6.34 6.40 -1.38
C ARG A 135 6.88 7.42 -0.38
N SER A 136 7.69 8.34 -0.88
CA SER A 136 8.20 9.47 -0.10
C SER A 136 7.88 10.77 -0.83
N SER A 137 7.54 11.81 -0.05
CA SER A 137 7.41 13.18 -0.55
C SER A 137 8.76 13.81 -0.92
N GLU A 138 9.86 13.30 -0.38
CA GLU A 138 11.23 13.79 -0.67
C GLU A 138 11.84 13.12 -1.91
N ARG A 139 11.42 11.89 -2.21
CA ARG A 139 11.85 11.07 -3.35
C ARG A 139 10.66 10.69 -4.22
N THR A 140 10.03 11.69 -4.83
CA THR A 140 8.85 11.51 -5.68
C THR A 140 9.13 10.76 -6.99
N ASP A 141 10.40 10.59 -7.33
CA ASP A 141 10.89 9.84 -8.49
C ASP A 141 10.86 8.32 -8.27
N LEU A 142 10.79 7.86 -7.01
CA LEU A 142 10.88 6.45 -6.64
C LEU A 142 9.63 5.89 -5.95
N ALA A 143 9.43 4.58 -6.14
CA ALA A 143 8.51 3.76 -5.36
C ALA A 143 9.25 2.51 -4.88
N ILE A 144 8.94 2.05 -3.67
CA ILE A 144 9.59 0.87 -3.07
C ILE A 144 8.54 -0.20 -2.87
N ARG A 145 8.73 -1.37 -3.47
CA ARG A 145 7.89 -2.54 -3.24
C ARG A 145 8.61 -3.52 -2.35
N VAL A 146 7.99 -3.87 -1.23
CA VAL A 146 8.55 -4.83 -0.26
C VAL A 146 7.63 -6.02 -0.13
N THR A 147 8.10 -7.19 -0.57
CA THR A 147 7.39 -8.46 -0.43
C THR A 147 7.92 -9.23 0.76
N THR A 148 7.05 -9.48 1.74
CA THR A 148 7.35 -10.18 2.99
C THR A 148 6.57 -11.48 3.04
N ALA A 149 7.26 -12.58 3.34
CA ALA A 149 6.62 -13.87 3.57
C ALA A 149 6.06 -13.96 4.98
N PHE A 150 4.95 -14.68 5.13
CA PHE A 150 4.34 -14.99 6.41
C PHE A 150 5.35 -15.60 7.38
N MET A 151 5.34 -15.12 8.62
CA MET A 151 6.29 -15.50 9.68
C MET A 151 7.76 -15.35 9.30
N HIS A 152 8.09 -14.53 8.28
CA HIS A 152 9.46 -14.37 7.79
C HIS A 152 10.12 -15.71 7.40
N THR A 153 9.31 -16.65 6.91
CA THR A 153 9.76 -18.01 6.50
C THR A 153 10.69 -18.01 5.28
N SER A 154 10.83 -16.87 4.61
CA SER A 154 11.78 -16.67 3.51
C SER A 154 12.27 -15.22 3.48
N SER A 155 13.27 -14.95 2.64
CA SER A 155 13.86 -13.63 2.50
C SER A 155 12.84 -12.58 2.07
N THR A 156 12.85 -11.43 2.73
CA THR A 156 12.12 -10.23 2.29
C THR A 156 12.74 -9.72 0.99
N LEU A 157 11.92 -9.57 -0.04
CA LEU A 157 12.33 -9.06 -1.34
C LEU A 157 12.01 -7.57 -1.42
N VAL A 158 13.02 -6.77 -1.71
CA VAL A 158 12.88 -5.33 -1.93
C VAL A 158 13.15 -5.00 -3.39
N ARG A 159 12.28 -4.19 -3.96
CA ARG A 159 12.43 -3.60 -5.30
C ARG A 159 12.26 -2.10 -5.21
N ILE A 160 13.18 -1.36 -5.81
CA ILE A 160 13.10 0.08 -5.98
C ILE A 160 12.81 0.35 -7.45
N LEU A 161 11.73 1.07 -7.69
CA LEU A 161 11.18 1.35 -9.01
C LEU A 161 11.20 2.86 -9.28
N THR A 162 11.42 3.25 -10.53
CA THR A 162 11.04 4.61 -10.95
C THR A 162 9.52 4.70 -11.01
N VAL A 163 8.98 5.83 -10.54
CA VAL A 163 7.54 6.09 -10.61
C VAL A 163 7.13 6.28 -12.06
N ARG A 164 7.91 7.08 -12.79
CA ARG A 164 7.76 7.25 -14.23
C ARG A 164 8.25 5.98 -14.93
N GLY A 165 7.34 5.31 -15.64
CA GLY A 165 7.65 4.11 -16.43
C GLY A 165 7.80 2.81 -15.64
N ARG A 166 7.63 2.82 -14.30
CA ARG A 166 7.67 1.63 -13.43
C ARG A 166 8.90 0.73 -13.64
N ARG A 167 10.05 1.33 -13.94
CA ARG A 167 11.29 0.58 -14.23
C ARG A 167 12.00 0.20 -12.94
N GLU A 168 12.36 -1.08 -12.80
CA GLU A 168 13.22 -1.53 -11.70
C GLU A 168 14.63 -0.92 -11.85
N VAL A 169 15.05 -0.16 -10.85
CA VAL A 169 16.39 0.44 -10.78
C VAL A 169 17.28 -0.26 -9.77
N TYR A 170 16.69 -0.91 -8.78
CA TYR A 170 17.43 -1.66 -7.78
C TYR A 170 16.60 -2.80 -7.21
N ARG A 171 17.26 -3.91 -6.87
CA ARG A 171 16.62 -5.11 -6.32
C ARG A 171 17.58 -5.86 -5.41
N PHE A 172 17.09 -6.22 -4.23
CA PHE A 172 17.85 -7.05 -3.29
C PHE A 172 16.93 -7.89 -2.41
N ARG A 173 17.51 -8.89 -1.75
CA ARG A 173 16.82 -9.73 -0.77
C ARG A 173 17.52 -9.60 0.57
N ILE A 174 16.73 -9.58 1.62
CA ILE A 174 17.22 -9.60 3.00
C ILE A 174 16.72 -10.90 3.61
N ASP A 175 17.65 -11.72 4.09
CA ASP A 175 17.31 -12.94 4.81
C ASP A 175 17.09 -12.62 6.30
N PRO A 176 15.84 -12.66 6.78
CA PRO A 176 15.53 -12.46 8.18
C PRO A 176 15.86 -13.70 9.03
N GLY A 177 16.25 -14.84 8.44
CA GLY A 177 16.49 -16.11 9.14
C GLY A 177 17.59 -16.07 10.22
N THR A 178 18.34 -14.97 10.31
CA THR A 178 19.30 -14.70 11.39
C THR A 178 18.75 -13.80 12.50
N GLN A 179 17.53 -13.30 12.36
CA GLN A 179 16.90 -12.32 13.24
C GLN A 179 15.54 -12.80 13.74
N ARG A 180 15.16 -12.42 14.96
CA ARG A 180 13.84 -12.73 15.51
C ARG A 180 12.76 -12.09 14.62
N PRO A 181 11.58 -12.71 14.41
CA PRO A 181 10.51 -12.20 13.55
C PRO A 181 10.03 -10.75 13.77
N GLY A 182 10.31 -10.11 14.91
CA GLY A 182 10.04 -8.67 15.14
C GLY A 182 11.26 -7.74 14.97
N MET A 183 12.45 -8.29 14.75
CA MET A 183 13.70 -7.51 14.58
C MET A 183 14.05 -7.25 13.12
N ALA A 184 13.45 -7.99 12.19
CA ALA A 184 13.75 -7.90 10.75
C ALA A 184 13.28 -6.58 10.11
N ALA A 185 12.30 -5.88 10.70
CA ALA A 185 11.79 -4.61 10.22
C ALA A 185 12.89 -3.53 10.14
N TYR A 186 13.60 -3.32 11.24
CA TYR A 186 14.64 -2.29 11.36
C TYR A 186 15.78 -2.41 10.31
N PRO A 187 16.46 -3.56 10.13
CA PRO A 187 17.51 -3.69 9.13
C PRO A 187 16.96 -3.66 7.70
N VAL A 188 15.72 -4.11 7.46
CA VAL A 188 15.10 -3.99 6.13
C VAL A 188 14.90 -2.52 5.79
N ALA A 189 14.29 -1.75 6.69
CA ALA A 189 14.08 -0.32 6.50
C ALA A 189 15.42 0.45 6.39
N GLY A 190 16.42 0.09 7.20
CA GLY A 190 17.76 0.68 7.12
C GLY A 190 18.50 0.38 5.81
N ALA A 191 18.40 -0.85 5.30
CA ALA A 191 18.99 -1.22 4.02
C ALA A 191 18.29 -0.54 2.83
N ILE A 192 16.97 -0.34 2.94
CA ILE A 192 16.20 0.43 1.97
C ILE A 192 16.72 1.88 1.88
N ASP A 193 16.84 2.58 3.02
CA ASP A 193 17.34 3.95 3.03
C ASP A 193 18.75 4.05 2.44
N ALA A 194 19.66 3.17 2.87
CA ALA A 194 21.02 3.14 2.35
C ALA A 194 21.05 2.88 0.83
N ALA A 195 20.16 2.02 0.32
CA ALA A 195 20.04 1.77 -1.11
C ALA A 195 19.49 2.99 -1.86
N VAL A 196 18.55 3.74 -1.28
CA VAL A 196 18.00 4.95 -1.92
C VAL A 196 19.00 6.11 -1.92
N GLU A 197 19.80 6.26 -0.87
CA GLU A 197 20.84 7.31 -0.76
C GLU A 197 21.89 7.23 -1.87
N VAL A 198 22.23 6.01 -2.31
CA VAL A 198 23.23 5.80 -3.38
C VAL A 198 22.66 5.92 -4.79
N LEU A 199 21.32 5.99 -4.94
CA LEU A 199 20.68 6.14 -6.24
C LEU A 199 20.64 7.61 -6.66
N PRO A 200 21.03 7.94 -7.91
CA PRO A 200 20.90 9.30 -8.43
C PRO A 200 19.44 9.73 -8.44
N ARG A 201 19.20 11.04 -8.31
CA ARG A 201 17.87 11.63 -8.59
C ARG A 201 17.65 11.63 -10.10
N ILE A 202 16.48 11.17 -10.53
CA ILE A 202 16.11 10.97 -11.94
C ILE A 202 15.15 12.07 -12.39
#